data_AF-A0A1G8LI22-F1
#
_entry.id   AF-A0A1G8LI22-F1
#
_cell.length_a   1.000
_cell.length_b   1.000
_cell.length_c   1.000
_cell.angle_alpha   90.00
_cell.angle_beta   90.00
_cell.angle_gamma   90.00
#
_symmetry.space_group_name_H-M   'P 1'
#
loop_
_entity.id
_entity.type
_entity.pdbx_description
1 polymer ?
#
loop_
_entity_poly.entity_id
_entity_poly.type
_entity_poly.pdbx_seq_one_letter_code
_entity_poly.pdbx_strand_id
1 'polypeptide(L)'
;MSQTTTLASLQTSAVAKASDAPMSLLTGAGFEQIQRVAKALSASTLVPVQYRAFAEVKEYGKVVGHTPNGAGLPNCIVALNMAQRMGADPLMVMQNLYVIEGRPSWSSQFIIASINSCGRFSPLRFDLSEPGKAEEIEYSTTFWKDGKKVTEKRKAKIHHRTCTAWVIEKETGDRLDGPTVSMQMAIDEGWLTKNGSKWLTMPEVMLRYRAASLLGRLYAPELLMGLQTVEELNDYIEPRDTDIQGEATPVHVDDLRDREPEPPAVVDVEEEAEVPEGVNTETGEIVEPSAQQQGAGDDEGLNFE
;
A
#
# COMPACT_ATOMS: atom_id res chain seq x y z
N MET A 1 -13.59 -41.34 -43.79
CA MET A 1 -12.88 -40.38 -44.66
C MET A 1 -11.92 -39.59 -43.79
N SER A 2 -10.61 -39.79 -43.97
CA SER A 2 -9.59 -39.09 -43.19
C SER A 2 -9.23 -37.80 -43.94
N GLN A 3 -9.48 -36.63 -43.35
CA GLN A 3 -9.09 -35.35 -43.95
C GLN A 3 -7.58 -35.20 -43.86
N THR A 4 -6.90 -35.26 -45.00
CA THR A 4 -5.46 -34.98 -45.10
C THR A 4 -5.23 -33.48 -45.08
N THR A 5 -4.75 -32.97 -43.96
CA THR A 5 -4.30 -31.58 -43.79
C THR A 5 -3.07 -31.35 -44.68
N THR A 6 -3.18 -30.47 -45.67
CA THR A 6 -2.11 -30.22 -46.64
C THR A 6 -1.05 -29.28 -46.06
N LEU A 7 0.22 -29.45 -46.46
CA LEU A 7 1.36 -28.65 -45.98
C LEU A 7 1.15 -27.13 -46.21
N ALA A 8 0.40 -26.77 -47.27
CA ALA A 8 -0.01 -25.40 -47.57
C ALA A 8 -0.98 -24.80 -46.50
N SER A 9 -1.83 -25.64 -45.90
CA SER A 9 -2.76 -25.23 -44.82
C SER A 9 -2.06 -25.07 -43.46
N LEU A 10 -0.94 -25.76 -43.25
CA LEU A 10 -0.09 -25.60 -42.06
C LEU A 10 0.78 -24.33 -42.16
N GLN A 11 1.20 -23.93 -43.35
CA GLN A 11 1.99 -22.70 -43.55
C GLN A 11 1.16 -21.42 -43.39
N THR A 12 -0.14 -21.45 -43.64
CA THR A 12 -1.03 -20.29 -43.48
C THR A 12 -1.60 -20.12 -42.07
N SER A 13 -1.59 -21.15 -41.23
CA SER A 13 -2.34 -21.15 -39.96
C SER A 13 -1.54 -20.84 -38.68
N ALA A 14 -0.22 -20.61 -38.71
CA ALA A 14 0.54 -20.53 -37.46
C ALA A 14 1.72 -19.55 -37.45
N VAL A 15 1.66 -18.46 -38.19
CA VAL A 15 2.44 -17.27 -37.82
C VAL A 15 1.44 -16.28 -37.27
N ALA A 16 1.26 -16.29 -35.93
CA ALA A 16 0.58 -15.21 -35.25
C ALA A 16 1.16 -13.90 -35.81
N LYS A 17 0.34 -13.09 -36.49
CA LYS A 17 0.77 -11.77 -36.93
C LYS A 17 1.36 -11.09 -35.69
N ALA A 18 2.61 -10.62 -35.80
CA ALA A 18 3.19 -9.80 -34.76
C ALA A 18 2.23 -8.62 -34.55
N SER A 19 1.49 -8.66 -33.45
CA SER A 19 0.69 -7.55 -32.99
C SER A 19 1.67 -6.50 -32.54
N ASP A 20 1.91 -5.50 -33.40
CA ASP A 20 2.61 -4.26 -33.04
C ASP A 20 1.64 -3.24 -32.43
N ALA A 21 0.55 -3.73 -31.83
CA ALA A 21 -0.43 -2.87 -31.20
C ALA A 21 0.21 -2.16 -30.01
N PRO A 22 -0.01 -0.85 -29.82
CA PRO A 22 0.46 -0.19 -28.61
C PRO A 22 -0.19 -0.86 -27.39
N MET A 23 0.57 -1.02 -26.30
CA MET A 23 0.01 -1.44 -25.01
C MET A 23 -1.16 -0.51 -24.68
N SER A 24 -2.32 -1.07 -24.36
CA SER A 24 -3.54 -0.29 -24.13
C SER A 24 -4.52 -1.08 -23.28
N LEU A 25 -5.17 -0.39 -22.33
CA LEU A 25 -6.29 -0.96 -21.57
C LEU A 25 -7.61 -0.89 -22.34
N LEU A 26 -7.66 -0.15 -23.45
CA LEU A 26 -8.91 0.17 -24.15
C LEU A 26 -9.18 -0.74 -25.35
N THR A 27 -8.20 -1.55 -25.77
CA THR A 27 -8.29 -2.40 -26.97
C THR A 27 -7.87 -3.81 -26.63
N GLY A 28 -8.55 -4.82 -27.18
CA GLY A 28 -8.19 -6.24 -26.93
C GLY A 28 -6.73 -6.57 -27.26
N ALA A 29 -6.26 -6.19 -28.45
CA ALA A 29 -4.87 -6.44 -28.86
C ALA A 29 -3.84 -5.73 -27.96
N GLY A 30 -4.09 -4.46 -27.61
CA GLY A 30 -3.23 -3.72 -26.67
C GLY A 30 -3.27 -4.29 -25.25
N PHE A 31 -4.39 -4.88 -24.84
CA PHE A 31 -4.55 -5.50 -23.53
C PHE A 31 -3.83 -6.84 -23.43
N GLU A 32 -3.80 -7.63 -24.49
CA GLU A 32 -2.95 -8.83 -24.56
C GLU A 32 -1.47 -8.47 -24.48
N GLN A 33 -1.06 -7.37 -25.12
CA GLN A 33 0.31 -6.90 -25.10
C GLN A 33 0.74 -6.39 -23.72
N ILE A 34 -0.08 -5.55 -23.06
CA ILE A 34 0.23 -5.05 -21.71
C ILE A 34 0.29 -6.21 -20.71
N GLN A 35 -0.58 -7.22 -20.82
CA GLN A 35 -0.52 -8.42 -19.99
C GLN A 35 0.78 -9.21 -20.20
N ARG A 36 1.22 -9.37 -21.45
CA ARG A 36 2.47 -10.08 -21.76
C ARG A 36 3.69 -9.38 -21.14
N VAL A 37 3.76 -8.06 -21.27
CA VAL A 37 4.82 -7.25 -20.66
C VAL A 37 4.74 -7.30 -19.14
N ALA A 38 3.54 -7.14 -18.56
CA ALA A 38 3.32 -7.21 -17.12
C ALA A 38 3.74 -8.57 -16.55
N LYS A 39 3.48 -9.67 -17.25
CA LYS A 39 3.89 -11.02 -16.84
C LYS A 39 5.42 -11.20 -16.83
N ALA A 40 6.12 -10.58 -17.78
CA ALA A 40 7.57 -10.57 -17.78
C ALA A 40 8.12 -9.75 -16.61
N LEU A 41 7.53 -8.59 -16.33
CA LEU A 41 7.95 -7.71 -15.23
C LEU A 41 7.66 -8.32 -13.86
N SER A 42 6.50 -8.96 -13.66
CA SER A 42 6.14 -9.58 -12.39
C SER A 42 7.00 -10.81 -12.06
N ALA A 43 7.62 -11.45 -13.05
CA ALA A 43 8.61 -12.52 -12.81
C ALA A 43 9.99 -11.98 -12.41
N SER A 44 10.24 -10.67 -12.51
CA SER A 44 11.54 -10.06 -12.24
C SER A 44 11.74 -9.77 -10.75
N THR A 45 12.92 -10.05 -10.23
CA THR A 45 13.31 -9.64 -8.87
C THR A 45 13.70 -8.17 -8.78
N LEU A 46 13.90 -7.50 -9.91
CA LEU A 46 14.23 -6.08 -9.95
C LEU A 46 13.03 -5.20 -9.57
N VAL A 47 11.79 -5.66 -9.81
CA VAL A 47 10.60 -4.91 -9.39
C VAL A 47 10.31 -5.14 -7.90
N PRO A 48 9.70 -4.17 -7.19
CA PRO A 48 9.31 -4.35 -5.80
C PRO A 48 8.31 -5.50 -5.58
N VAL A 49 8.26 -6.03 -4.36
CA VAL A 49 7.47 -7.22 -3.98
C VAL A 49 6.00 -7.12 -4.39
N GLN A 50 5.39 -5.95 -4.21
CA GLN A 50 3.99 -5.69 -4.58
C GLN A 50 3.69 -5.87 -6.09
N TYR A 51 4.70 -5.85 -6.96
CA TYR A 51 4.60 -6.08 -8.41
C TYR A 51 5.00 -7.49 -8.83
N ARG A 52 5.65 -8.25 -7.95
CA ARG A 52 6.13 -9.60 -8.26
C ARG A 52 4.99 -10.60 -8.26
N ALA A 53 5.11 -11.65 -9.07
CA ALA A 53 4.17 -12.77 -9.11
C ALA A 53 4.23 -13.64 -7.84
N PHE A 54 5.24 -13.44 -6.99
CA PHE A 54 5.42 -14.13 -5.72
C PHE A 54 5.86 -13.16 -4.63
N ALA A 55 5.34 -13.35 -3.42
CA ALA A 55 5.77 -12.66 -2.21
C ALA A 55 6.71 -13.55 -1.40
N GLU A 56 7.71 -12.94 -0.77
CA GLU A 56 8.64 -13.64 0.12
C GLU A 56 8.00 -13.80 1.50
N VAL A 57 7.88 -15.04 1.99
CA VAL A 57 7.47 -15.31 3.36
C VAL A 57 8.69 -15.20 4.25
N LYS A 58 8.66 -14.26 5.20
CA LYS A 58 9.77 -14.01 6.12
C LYS A 58 9.43 -14.45 7.53
N GLU A 59 10.28 -15.30 8.12
CA GLU A 59 10.24 -15.60 9.55
C GLU A 59 11.54 -15.09 10.18
N TYR A 60 11.42 -14.30 11.26
CA TYR A 60 12.56 -13.72 11.96
C TYR A 60 13.58 -13.01 11.05
N GLY A 61 13.09 -12.33 10.01
CA GLY A 61 13.92 -11.58 9.05
C GLY A 61 14.63 -12.44 8.00
N LYS A 62 14.40 -13.76 7.96
CA LYS A 62 14.91 -14.66 6.93
C LYS A 62 13.79 -15.09 5.98
N VAL A 63 14.08 -15.14 4.69
CA VAL A 63 13.14 -15.66 3.68
C VAL A 63 13.07 -17.18 3.83
N VAL A 64 11.92 -17.69 4.26
CA VAL A 64 11.68 -19.11 4.52
C VAL A 64 10.92 -19.77 3.38
N GLY A 65 10.15 -19.01 2.61
CA GLY A 65 9.37 -19.53 1.50
C GLY A 65 8.87 -18.43 0.58
N HIS A 66 8.12 -18.82 -0.45
CA HIS A 66 7.49 -17.90 -1.38
C HIS A 66 6.02 -18.30 -1.52
N THR A 67 5.13 -17.31 -1.57
CA THR A 67 3.70 -17.51 -1.82
C THR A 67 3.30 -16.80 -3.11
N PRO A 68 2.32 -17.32 -3.87
CA PRO A 68 1.79 -16.61 -5.04
C PRO A 68 1.24 -15.24 -4.64
N ASN A 69 1.71 -14.18 -5.30
CA ASN A 69 1.18 -12.83 -5.16
C ASN A 69 0.21 -12.55 -6.30
N GLY A 70 -1.06 -12.73 -6.00
CA GLY A 70 -2.15 -12.52 -6.93
C GLY A 70 -2.28 -11.07 -7.45
N ALA A 71 -1.93 -10.09 -6.61
CA ALA A 71 -1.98 -8.68 -6.97
C ALA A 71 -0.80 -8.24 -7.87
N GLY A 72 0.28 -9.01 -7.96
CA GLY A 72 1.50 -8.62 -8.66
C GLY A 72 1.30 -8.31 -10.15
N LEU A 73 0.64 -9.22 -10.86
CA LEU A 73 0.35 -9.03 -12.30
C LEU A 73 -0.60 -7.84 -12.55
N PRO A 74 -1.76 -7.72 -11.87
CA PRO A 74 -2.61 -6.53 -11.94
C PRO A 74 -1.87 -5.22 -11.63
N ASN A 75 -1.05 -5.20 -10.58
CA ASN A 75 -0.26 -4.02 -10.19
C ASN A 75 0.72 -3.63 -11.31
N CYS A 76 1.37 -4.60 -11.95
CA CYS A 76 2.22 -4.34 -13.12
C CYS A 76 1.45 -3.70 -14.27
N ILE A 77 0.23 -4.16 -14.55
CA ILE A 77 -0.63 -3.59 -15.61
C ILE A 77 -0.98 -2.13 -15.30
N VAL A 78 -1.36 -1.84 -14.04
CA VAL A 78 -1.68 -0.48 -13.59
C VAL A 78 -0.46 0.43 -13.71
N ALA A 79 0.70 -0.03 -13.23
CA ALA A 79 1.95 0.73 -13.32
C ALA A 79 2.38 0.97 -14.78
N LEU A 80 2.20 0.00 -15.67
CA LEU A 80 2.46 0.18 -17.11
C LEU A 80 1.52 1.24 -17.71
N ASN A 81 0.23 1.23 -17.37
CA ASN A 81 -0.69 2.26 -17.84
C ASN A 81 -0.32 3.65 -17.30
N MET A 82 0.09 3.73 -16.03
CA MET A 82 0.55 4.97 -15.41
C MET A 82 1.80 5.51 -16.13
N ALA A 83 2.78 4.65 -16.38
CA ALA A 83 4.00 4.99 -17.10
C ALA A 83 3.69 5.54 -18.51
N GLN A 84 2.76 4.94 -19.23
CA GLN A 84 2.31 5.44 -20.53
C GLN A 84 1.66 6.83 -20.44
N ARG A 85 0.81 7.07 -19.45
CA ARG A 85 0.15 8.38 -19.26
C ARG A 85 1.15 9.49 -18.92
N MET A 86 2.18 9.15 -18.15
CA MET A 86 3.23 10.08 -17.75
C MET A 86 4.31 10.26 -18.82
N GLY A 87 4.35 9.40 -19.85
CA GLY A 87 5.51 9.30 -20.75
C GLY A 87 6.79 8.89 -20.01
N ALA A 88 6.65 8.11 -18.94
CA ALA A 88 7.73 7.71 -18.04
C ALA A 88 8.18 6.26 -18.30
N ASP A 89 9.40 5.93 -17.86
CA ASP A 89 9.90 4.56 -17.89
C ASP A 89 9.13 3.65 -16.90
N PRO A 90 8.66 2.46 -17.32
CA PRO A 90 7.90 1.56 -16.45
C PRO A 90 8.64 1.13 -15.18
N LEU A 91 9.94 0.87 -15.26
CA LEU A 91 10.72 0.45 -14.10
C LEU A 91 10.84 1.62 -13.12
N MET A 92 11.08 2.84 -13.62
CA MET A 92 11.09 4.04 -12.78
C MET A 92 9.76 4.23 -12.03
N VAL A 93 8.62 4.02 -12.70
CA VAL A 93 7.29 4.10 -12.06
C VAL A 93 7.14 3.02 -11.01
N MET A 94 7.45 1.76 -11.32
CA MET A 94 7.32 0.65 -10.37
C MET A 94 8.22 0.80 -9.14
N GLN A 95 9.40 1.40 -9.25
CA GLN A 95 10.26 1.64 -8.07
C GLN A 95 9.73 2.71 -7.13
N ASN A 96 8.91 3.63 -7.63
CA ASN A 96 8.52 4.84 -6.91
C ASN A 96 7.03 4.93 -6.57
N LEU A 97 6.21 4.08 -7.19
CA LEU A 97 4.80 3.94 -6.90
C LEU A 97 4.62 2.86 -5.85
N TYR A 98 4.00 3.21 -4.73
CA TYR A 98 3.71 2.33 -3.61
C TYR A 98 2.20 2.13 -3.50
N VAL A 99 1.78 0.94 -3.06
CA VAL A 99 0.38 0.66 -2.74
C VAL A 99 0.29 0.44 -1.24
N ILE A 100 -0.42 1.31 -0.53
CA ILE A 100 -0.58 1.26 0.92
C ILE A 100 -2.08 1.25 1.21
N GLU A 101 -2.59 0.20 1.86
CA GLU A 101 -4.03 0.00 2.10
C GLU A 101 -4.89 0.17 0.83
N GLY A 102 -4.39 -0.33 -0.31
CA GLY A 102 -5.07 -0.19 -1.61
C GLY A 102 -5.00 1.20 -2.25
N ARG A 103 -4.30 2.16 -1.63
CA ARG A 103 -4.12 3.52 -2.14
C ARG A 103 -2.74 3.65 -2.81
N PRO A 104 -2.69 4.04 -4.10
CA PRO A 104 -1.43 4.33 -4.77
C PRO A 104 -0.84 5.66 -4.28
N SER A 105 0.46 5.67 -3.98
CA SER A 105 1.19 6.83 -3.47
C SER A 105 2.59 6.90 -4.08
N TRP A 106 3.06 8.11 -4.39
CA TRP A 106 4.42 8.31 -4.88
C TRP A 106 5.43 8.40 -3.75
N SER A 107 6.67 8.01 -3.97
CA SER A 107 7.76 8.42 -3.07
C SER A 107 7.94 9.94 -3.14
N SER A 108 8.23 10.59 -2.01
CA SER A 108 8.53 12.04 -2.02
C SER A 108 9.74 12.36 -2.91
N GLN A 109 10.71 11.44 -3.00
CA GLN A 109 11.87 11.59 -3.87
C GLN A 109 11.48 11.63 -5.35
N PHE A 110 10.52 10.81 -5.76
CA PHE A 110 10.02 10.82 -7.13
C PHE A 110 9.31 12.12 -7.47
N ILE A 111 8.52 12.68 -6.55
CA ILE A 111 7.90 13.99 -6.76
C ILE A 111 8.98 15.07 -6.95
N ILE A 112 9.98 15.11 -6.08
CA ILE A 112 11.09 16.07 -6.20
C ILE A 112 11.81 15.90 -7.55
N ALA A 113 12.11 14.67 -7.96
CA ALA A 113 12.74 14.38 -9.24
C ALA A 113 11.86 14.78 -10.43
N SER A 114 10.55 14.57 -10.33
CA SER A 114 9.58 14.92 -11.37
C SER A 114 9.46 16.43 -11.53
N ILE A 115 9.40 17.19 -10.43
CA ILE A 115 9.42 18.66 -10.45
C ILE A 115 10.74 19.17 -11.04
N ASN A 116 11.87 18.57 -10.68
CA ASN A 116 13.17 19.00 -11.18
C ASN A 116 13.36 18.72 -12.68
N SER A 117 12.75 17.65 -13.20
CA SER A 117 12.91 17.21 -14.59
C SER A 117 11.78 17.67 -15.54
N CYS A 118 10.69 18.24 -15.02
CA CYS A 118 9.51 18.62 -15.83
C CYS A 118 9.75 19.74 -16.87
N GLY A 119 10.92 20.38 -16.85
CA GLY A 119 11.25 21.46 -17.78
C GLY A 119 10.63 22.82 -17.43
N ARG A 120 9.45 22.85 -16.78
CA ARG A 120 8.73 24.08 -16.40
C ARG A 120 9.42 24.89 -15.29
N PHE A 121 10.03 24.21 -14.32
CA PHE A 121 10.62 24.85 -13.14
C PHE A 121 12.14 24.77 -13.10
N SER A 122 12.77 25.66 -12.34
CA SER A 122 14.13 25.46 -11.83
C SER A 122 14.17 24.26 -10.87
N PRO A 123 15.36 23.72 -10.58
CA PRO A 123 15.48 22.74 -9.50
C PRO A 123 14.87 23.26 -8.20
N LEU A 124 14.05 22.40 -7.57
CA LEU A 124 13.39 22.64 -6.30
C LEU A 124 14.41 22.96 -5.22
N ARG A 125 14.13 24.01 -4.46
CA ARG A 125 14.94 24.46 -3.33
C ARG A 125 14.07 24.60 -2.09
N PHE A 126 14.74 24.70 -0.95
CA PHE A 126 14.10 24.73 0.36
C PHE A 126 14.69 25.84 1.19
N ASP A 127 13.82 26.67 1.74
CA ASP A 127 14.16 27.61 2.80
C ASP A 127 13.81 26.93 4.12
N LEU A 128 14.83 26.48 4.84
CA LEU A 128 14.70 25.87 6.16
C LEU A 128 15.03 26.93 7.21
N SER A 129 14.11 27.20 8.14
CA SER A 129 14.36 28.15 9.22
C SER A 129 15.39 27.64 10.20
N GLU A 130 16.01 28.57 10.93
CA GLU A 130 16.87 28.24 12.05
C GLU A 130 16.12 27.41 13.11
N PRO A 131 16.83 26.54 13.87
CA PRO A 131 16.25 25.77 14.96
C PRO A 131 15.70 26.70 16.04
N GLY A 132 14.39 26.65 16.25
CA GLY A 132 13.71 27.29 17.36
C GLY A 132 13.91 26.55 18.68
N LYS A 133 13.06 26.88 19.65
CA LYS A 133 13.11 26.31 21.01
C LYS A 133 12.97 24.78 20.95
N ALA A 134 13.79 24.12 21.77
CA ALA A 134 13.69 22.69 22.01
C ALA A 134 12.48 22.42 22.90
N GLU A 135 11.61 21.52 22.46
CA GLU A 135 10.48 21.01 23.23
C GLU A 135 10.66 19.51 23.47
N GLU A 136 10.35 19.05 24.67
CA GLU A 136 10.35 17.64 25.01
C GLU A 136 8.95 17.08 24.80
N ILE A 137 8.84 16.14 23.85
CA ILE A 137 7.58 15.45 23.55
C ILE A 137 7.69 14.00 24.00
N GLU A 138 6.68 13.56 24.74
CA GLU A 138 6.53 12.16 25.09
C GLU A 138 5.83 11.42 23.94
N TYR A 139 6.44 10.33 23.46
CA TYR A 139 5.84 9.46 22.45
C TYR A 139 5.92 8.00 22.90
N SER A 140 4.91 7.22 22.54
CA SER A 140 4.90 5.78 22.78
C SER A 140 5.51 5.05 21.59
N THR A 141 6.47 4.16 21.85
CA THR A 141 6.93 3.20 20.86
C THR A 141 6.59 1.79 21.32
N THR A 142 6.00 1.01 20.42
CA THR A 142 5.72 -0.39 20.65
C THR A 142 6.76 -1.20 19.90
N PHE A 143 7.48 -2.04 20.62
CA PHE A 143 8.44 -2.98 20.04
C PHE A 143 8.21 -4.37 20.60
N TRP A 144 8.60 -5.36 19.81
CA TRP A 144 8.57 -6.74 20.22
C TRP A 144 9.77 -7.05 21.11
N LYS A 145 9.50 -7.50 22.34
CA LYS A 145 10.50 -8.01 23.27
C LYS A 145 10.02 -9.38 23.75
N ASP A 146 10.83 -10.41 23.51
CA ASP A 146 10.55 -11.79 23.93
C ASP A 146 9.17 -12.30 23.46
N GLY A 147 8.79 -11.99 22.21
CA GLY A 147 7.51 -12.43 21.63
C GLY A 147 6.27 -11.74 22.20
N LYS A 148 6.43 -10.69 23.01
CA LYS A 148 5.33 -9.83 23.50
C LYS A 148 5.49 -8.41 22.99
N LYS A 149 4.38 -7.79 22.61
CA LYS A 149 4.34 -6.35 22.30
C LYS A 149 4.48 -5.58 23.62
N VAL A 150 5.56 -4.81 23.74
CA VAL A 150 5.80 -3.92 24.89
C VAL A 150 5.75 -2.48 24.40
N THR A 151 4.95 -1.66 25.07
CA THR A 151 4.83 -0.23 24.80
C THR A 151 5.62 0.55 25.84
N GLU A 152 6.63 1.30 25.41
CA GLU A 152 7.40 2.20 26.26
C GLU A 152 7.16 3.66 25.86
N LYS A 153 6.98 4.53 26.87
CA LYS A 153 6.98 5.98 26.68
C LYS A 153 8.42 6.48 26.65
N ARG A 154 8.81 7.16 25.57
CA ARG A 154 10.12 7.80 25.40
C ARG A 154 9.95 9.30 25.26
N LYS A 155 10.98 10.05 25.62
CA LYS A 155 11.04 11.51 25.45
C LYS A 155 11.97 11.84 24.30
N ALA A 156 11.52 12.65 23.36
CA ALA A 156 12.34 13.21 22.29
C ALA A 156 12.44 14.73 22.45
N LYS A 157 13.65 15.27 22.28
CA LYS A 157 13.88 16.71 22.17
C LYS A 157 13.77 17.11 20.71
N ILE A 158 12.77 17.93 20.39
CA ILE A 158 12.50 18.38 19.03
C ILE A 158 12.70 19.88 18.96
N HIS A 159 13.40 20.32 17.92
CA HIS A 159 13.57 21.75 17.63
C HIS A 159 12.49 22.20 16.66
N HIS A 160 11.75 23.24 17.06
CA HIS A 160 10.76 23.85 16.18
C HIS A 160 11.43 24.44 14.94
N ARG A 161 11.04 23.98 13.76
CA ARG A 161 11.53 24.49 12.48
C ARG A 161 10.40 24.59 11.48
N THR A 162 10.63 25.42 10.47
CA THR A 162 9.73 25.57 9.33
C THR A 162 10.51 25.33 8.05
N CYS A 163 9.83 24.79 7.04
CA CYS A 163 10.39 24.58 5.72
C CYS A 163 9.40 25.04 4.66
N THR A 164 9.89 25.88 3.75
CA THR A 164 9.15 26.30 2.55
C THR A 164 9.90 25.80 1.33
N ALA A 165 9.22 25.05 0.47
CA ALA A 165 9.76 24.68 -0.83
C ALA A 165 9.48 25.79 -1.83
N TRP A 166 10.40 26.03 -2.76
CA TRP A 166 10.24 27.05 -3.79
C TRP A 166 10.91 26.66 -5.11
N VAL A 167 10.40 27.23 -6.19
CA VAL A 167 10.92 27.08 -7.56
C VAL A 167 10.87 28.42 -8.29
N ILE A 168 11.63 28.53 -9.38
CA ILE A 168 11.49 29.61 -10.36
C ILE A 168 10.81 29.03 -11.60
N GLU A 169 9.68 29.61 -12.02
CA GLU A 169 9.03 29.23 -13.28
C GLU A 169 9.85 29.77 -14.45
N LYS A 170 10.25 28.91 -15.39
CA LYS A 170 11.21 29.29 -16.44
C LYS A 170 10.61 30.21 -17.49
N GLU A 171 9.30 30.16 -17.69
CA GLU A 171 8.62 30.99 -18.69
C GLU A 171 8.46 32.44 -18.21
N THR A 172 8.01 32.63 -16.97
CA THR A 172 7.76 33.95 -16.36
C THR A 172 9.01 34.52 -15.68
N GLY A 173 9.87 33.66 -15.15
CA GLY A 173 10.97 34.03 -14.28
C GLY A 173 10.54 34.29 -12.82
N ASP A 174 9.27 34.06 -12.50
CA ASP A 174 8.72 34.33 -11.18
C ASP A 174 9.10 33.24 -10.17
N ARG A 175 9.36 33.66 -8.94
CA ARG A 175 9.56 32.76 -7.82
C ARG A 175 8.19 32.31 -7.29
N LEU A 176 7.96 31.00 -7.31
CA LEU A 176 6.78 30.36 -6.78
C LEU A 176 7.13 29.68 -5.46
N ASP A 177 6.57 30.21 -4.37
CA ASP A 177 6.70 29.64 -3.04
C ASP A 177 5.52 28.69 -2.76
N GLY A 178 5.84 27.50 -2.25
CA GLY A 178 4.86 26.55 -1.75
C GLY A 178 4.40 26.90 -0.33
N PRO A 179 3.42 26.17 0.21
CA PRO A 179 3.01 26.33 1.60
C PRO A 179 4.15 26.02 2.58
N THR A 180 4.26 26.82 3.64
CA THR A 180 5.22 26.59 4.73
C THR A 180 4.74 25.46 5.63
N VAL A 181 5.59 24.46 5.84
CA VAL A 181 5.36 23.36 6.76
C VAL A 181 6.15 23.61 8.03
N SER A 182 5.54 23.41 9.19
CA SER A 182 6.20 23.58 10.49
C SER A 182 6.24 22.28 11.28
N MET A 183 7.23 22.16 12.17
CA MET A 183 7.23 21.09 13.17
C MET A 183 6.04 21.21 14.12
N GLN A 184 5.56 22.44 14.39
CA GLN A 184 4.36 22.65 15.18
C GLN A 184 3.14 21.99 14.52
N MET A 185 2.95 22.17 13.22
CA MET A 185 1.89 21.50 12.46
C MET A 185 1.99 19.98 12.59
N ALA A 186 3.20 19.43 12.51
CA ALA A 186 3.40 17.99 12.66
C ALA A 186 3.08 17.48 14.09
N ILE A 187 3.23 18.32 15.11
CA ILE A 187 2.84 18.02 16.49
C ILE A 187 1.32 18.08 16.63
N ASP A 188 0.70 19.17 16.14
CA ASP A 188 -0.73 19.42 16.23
C ASP A 188 -1.55 18.34 15.48
N GLU A 189 -1.04 17.88 14.33
CA GLU A 189 -1.63 16.81 13.52
C GLU A 189 -1.22 15.40 13.99
N GLY A 190 -0.39 15.28 15.03
CA GLY A 190 -0.02 13.99 15.61
C GLY A 190 0.91 13.10 14.77
N TRP A 191 1.64 13.65 13.80
CA TRP A 191 2.53 12.86 12.94
C TRP A 191 3.75 12.30 13.70
N LEU A 192 4.18 12.98 14.76
CA LEU A 192 5.34 12.59 15.57
C LEU A 192 5.06 11.44 16.53
N THR A 193 3.84 11.32 17.04
CA THR A 193 3.50 10.39 18.13
C THR A 193 3.24 8.98 17.64
N LYS A 194 3.16 8.78 16.32
CA LYS A 194 2.99 7.47 15.70
C LYS A 194 4.19 6.54 15.95
N ASN A 195 3.89 5.25 16.10
CA ASN A 195 4.94 4.25 16.25
C ASN A 195 5.82 4.20 14.99
N GLY A 196 7.14 4.24 15.18
CA GLY A 196 8.09 4.27 14.07
C GLY A 196 8.12 5.57 13.26
N SER A 197 7.53 6.66 13.76
CA SER A 197 7.49 7.95 13.05
C SER A 197 8.89 8.45 12.67
N LYS A 198 9.08 8.69 11.36
CA LYS A 198 10.32 9.26 10.81
C LYS A 198 10.49 10.74 11.14
N TRP A 199 9.43 11.41 11.60
CA TRP A 199 9.49 12.82 12.03
C TRP A 199 10.37 13.00 13.27
N LEU A 200 10.48 11.98 14.11
CA LEU A 200 11.35 12.01 15.31
C LEU A 200 12.83 11.81 14.96
N THR A 201 13.12 10.90 14.02
CA THR A 201 14.49 10.52 13.68
C THR A 201 15.09 11.39 12.57
N MET A 202 14.27 11.88 11.66
CA MET A 202 14.68 12.66 10.47
C MET A 202 13.74 13.85 10.20
N PRO A 203 13.57 14.79 11.16
CA PRO A 203 12.61 15.90 11.03
C PRO A 203 12.89 16.80 9.81
N GLU A 204 14.16 17.09 9.51
CA GLU A 204 14.51 17.96 8.37
C GLU A 204 14.14 17.35 7.02
N VAL A 205 14.29 16.03 6.88
CA VAL A 205 13.94 15.33 5.64
C VAL A 205 12.44 15.32 5.45
N MET A 206 11.69 15.01 6.52
CA MET A 206 10.23 14.97 6.49
C MET A 206 9.63 16.35 6.18
N LEU A 207 10.16 17.42 6.78
CA LEU A 207 9.75 18.79 6.47
C LEU A 207 9.94 19.13 4.98
N ARG A 208 11.08 18.78 4.39
CA ARG A 208 11.35 19.02 2.97
C ARG A 208 10.45 18.20 2.06
N TYR A 209 10.25 16.92 2.38
CA TYR A 209 9.37 16.04 1.61
C TYR A 209 7.93 16.53 1.63
N ARG A 210 7.43 16.96 2.80
CA ARG A 210 6.11 17.54 2.94
C ARG A 210 5.98 18.85 2.16
N ALA A 211 6.95 19.74 2.28
CA ALA A 211 6.95 21.01 1.55
C ALA A 211 7.00 20.81 0.02
N ALA A 212 7.80 19.84 -0.45
CA ALA A 212 7.88 19.48 -1.87
C ALA A 212 6.55 18.94 -2.42
N SER A 213 5.90 18.05 -1.66
CA SER A 213 4.60 17.48 -2.03
C SER A 213 3.53 18.57 -2.13
N LEU A 214 3.47 19.50 -1.16
CA LEU A 214 2.52 20.60 -1.17
C LEU A 214 2.76 21.57 -2.34
N LEU A 215 4.01 21.90 -2.64
CA LEU A 215 4.37 22.71 -3.81
C LEU A 215 3.96 22.02 -5.11
N GLY A 216 4.28 20.73 -5.25
CA GLY A 216 3.94 19.93 -6.42
C GLY A 216 2.42 19.87 -6.64
N ARG A 217 1.64 19.68 -5.59
CA ARG A 217 0.17 19.70 -5.66
C ARG A 217 -0.40 21.06 -6.06
N LEU A 218 0.24 22.16 -5.64
CA LEU A 218 -0.26 23.50 -5.91
C LEU A 218 0.04 23.97 -7.35
N TYR A 219 1.26 23.75 -7.83
CA TYR A 219 1.73 24.32 -9.11
C TYR A 219 1.88 23.31 -10.24
N ALA A 220 1.95 22.02 -9.93
CA ALA A 220 2.18 20.94 -10.90
C ALA A 220 1.37 19.66 -10.63
N PRO A 221 0.05 19.76 -10.33
CA PRO A 221 -0.76 18.59 -9.95
C PRO A 221 -0.79 17.50 -11.02
N GLU A 222 -0.60 17.87 -12.29
CA GLU A 222 -0.52 16.95 -13.43
C GLU A 222 0.67 15.98 -13.33
N LEU A 223 1.79 16.39 -12.74
CA LEU A 223 2.97 15.54 -12.55
C LEU A 223 2.73 14.47 -11.48
N LEU A 224 1.88 14.78 -10.51
CA LEU A 224 1.53 13.88 -9.41
C LEU A 224 0.33 13.00 -9.76
N MET A 225 -0.42 13.36 -10.80
CA MET A 225 -1.67 12.70 -11.20
C MET A 225 -2.70 12.60 -10.06
N GLY A 226 -2.68 13.58 -9.14
CA GLY A 226 -3.54 13.62 -7.96
C GLY A 226 -3.15 12.65 -6.83
N LEU A 227 -2.02 11.93 -6.94
CA LEU A 227 -1.57 11.01 -5.90
C LEU A 227 -0.81 11.74 -4.79
N GLN A 228 -0.97 11.24 -3.56
CA GLN A 228 -0.24 11.71 -2.38
C GLN A 228 1.14 11.04 -2.29
N THR A 229 2.02 11.55 -1.41
CA THR A 229 3.25 10.82 -1.11
C THR A 229 3.03 9.72 -0.09
N VAL A 230 3.89 8.71 -0.13
CA VAL A 230 3.98 7.64 0.87
C VAL A 230 4.15 8.21 2.26
N GLU A 231 5.01 9.22 2.41
CA GLU A 231 5.22 9.90 3.69
C GLU A 231 3.94 10.56 4.17
N GLU A 232 3.15 11.18 3.29
CA GLU A 232 1.86 11.74 3.69
C GLU A 232 0.89 10.68 4.17
N LEU A 233 0.82 9.58 3.42
CA LEU A 233 -0.13 8.54 3.72
C LEU A 233 0.19 7.85 5.06
N ASN A 234 1.47 7.63 5.35
CA ASN A 234 1.94 7.12 6.64
C ASN A 234 1.67 8.09 7.81
N ASP A 235 1.54 9.39 7.53
CA ASP A 235 1.17 10.37 8.54
C ASP A 235 -0.33 10.31 8.88
N TYR A 236 -1.18 9.70 8.04
CA TYR A 236 -2.61 9.46 8.32
C TYR A 236 -2.91 8.02 8.77
N ILE A 237 -2.27 7.03 8.15
CA ILE A 237 -2.44 5.60 8.43
C ILE A 237 -1.49 5.16 9.54
N GLU A 238 -1.94 4.31 10.46
CA GLU A 238 -1.00 3.66 11.38
C GLU A 238 -0.19 2.61 10.59
N PRO A 239 1.15 2.69 10.59
CA PRO A 239 1.94 1.67 9.89
C PRO A 239 1.63 0.30 10.51
N ARG A 240 0.96 -0.60 9.78
CA ARG A 240 0.95 -2.01 10.19
C ARG A 240 2.35 -2.56 9.96
N ASP A 241 2.80 -3.47 10.83
CA ASP A 241 4.09 -4.16 10.69
C ASP A 241 4.24 -4.84 9.30
N THR A 242 3.11 -5.14 8.64
CA THR A 242 2.96 -5.73 7.30
C THR A 242 3.17 -4.75 6.15
N ASP A 243 2.83 -3.46 6.33
CA ASP A 243 2.81 -2.47 5.24
C ASP A 243 4.22 -1.98 4.88
N ILE A 244 5.15 -2.06 5.83
CA ILE A 244 6.58 -1.79 5.61
C ILE A 244 7.22 -2.92 4.78
N GLN A 245 6.60 -4.11 4.75
CA GLN A 245 7.13 -5.29 4.07
C GLN A 245 6.46 -5.60 2.73
N GLY A 246 5.51 -4.78 2.29
CA GLY A 246 4.88 -4.94 0.97
C GLY A 246 4.04 -6.21 0.84
N GLU A 247 3.42 -6.67 1.92
CA GLU A 247 2.43 -7.74 1.85
C GLU A 247 1.16 -7.22 1.17
N ALA A 248 1.05 -7.50 -0.13
CA ALA A 248 -0.18 -7.36 -0.86
C ALA A 248 -1.15 -8.47 -0.44
N THR A 249 -2.41 -8.11 -0.22
CA THR A 249 -3.51 -9.07 -0.06
C THR A 249 -3.54 -9.97 -1.31
N PRO A 250 -3.51 -11.31 -1.18
CA PRO A 250 -3.47 -12.19 -2.34
C PRO A 250 -4.80 -12.15 -3.10
N VAL A 251 -4.78 -11.88 -4.41
CA VAL A 251 -5.96 -11.91 -5.29
C VAL A 251 -5.71 -12.89 -6.45
N HIS A 252 -6.25 -14.11 -6.39
CA HIS A 252 -5.88 -15.16 -7.35
C HIS A 252 -6.40 -14.85 -8.77
N VAL A 253 -5.58 -15.08 -9.80
CA VAL A 253 -5.97 -14.77 -11.21
C VAL A 253 -7.11 -15.64 -11.72
N ASP A 254 -7.32 -16.83 -11.13
CA ASP A 254 -8.50 -17.65 -11.42
C ASP A 254 -9.77 -17.14 -10.72
N ASP A 255 -9.67 -16.25 -9.71
CA ASP A 255 -10.84 -15.59 -9.10
C ASP A 255 -11.47 -14.54 -10.02
N LEU A 256 -10.71 -14.04 -11.01
CA LEU A 256 -11.15 -13.01 -11.96
C LEU A 256 -12.04 -13.55 -13.10
N ARG A 257 -12.15 -14.88 -13.25
CA ARG A 257 -12.86 -15.48 -14.38
C ARG A 257 -14.34 -15.71 -14.09
N ASP A 258 -14.72 -15.99 -12.84
CA ASP A 258 -16.09 -16.43 -12.51
C ASP A 258 -16.65 -15.89 -11.18
N ARG A 259 -16.01 -14.92 -10.50
CA ARG A 259 -16.56 -14.27 -9.29
C ARG A 259 -16.71 -12.77 -9.49
N GLU A 260 -17.88 -12.22 -9.18
CA GLU A 260 -18.07 -10.77 -9.08
C GLU A 260 -17.09 -10.21 -8.03
N PRO A 261 -16.47 -9.03 -8.27
CA PRO A 261 -15.49 -8.48 -7.35
C PRO A 261 -16.16 -8.22 -6.00
N GLU A 262 -15.85 -9.06 -5.01
CA GLU A 262 -16.24 -8.80 -3.65
C GLU A 262 -15.40 -7.64 -3.11
N PRO A 263 -16.01 -6.63 -2.47
CA PRO A 263 -15.26 -5.60 -1.80
C PRO A 263 -14.32 -6.24 -0.77
N PRO A 264 -13.11 -5.71 -0.57
CA PRO A 264 -12.22 -6.21 0.48
C PRO A 264 -13.00 -6.24 1.80
N ALA A 265 -12.86 -7.33 2.55
CA ALA A 265 -13.52 -7.46 3.85
C ALA A 265 -13.23 -6.20 4.68
N VAL A 266 -14.30 -5.50 5.07
CA VAL A 266 -14.19 -4.52 6.14
C VAL A 266 -13.80 -5.34 7.35
N VAL A 267 -12.58 -5.13 7.87
CA VAL A 267 -12.24 -5.62 9.19
C VAL A 267 -13.06 -4.76 10.14
N ASP A 268 -14.28 -5.20 10.43
CA ASP A 268 -15.09 -4.62 11.49
C ASP A 268 -14.29 -4.83 12.78
N VAL A 269 -13.67 -3.75 13.26
CA VAL A 269 -13.06 -3.72 14.58
C VAL A 269 -14.19 -3.59 15.59
N GLU A 270 -14.98 -4.66 15.73
CA GLU A 270 -16.01 -4.87 16.73
C GLU A 270 -16.43 -6.35 16.69
N GLU A 271 -15.48 -7.25 16.98
CA GLU A 271 -15.88 -8.52 17.60
C GLU A 271 -16.31 -8.18 19.04
N GLU A 272 -17.61 -7.95 19.21
CA GLU A 272 -18.26 -8.14 20.51
C GLU A 272 -17.92 -9.56 20.96
N ALA A 273 -17.14 -9.65 22.04
CA ALA A 273 -16.82 -10.92 22.67
C ALA A 273 -18.11 -11.68 23.00
N GLU A 274 -18.35 -12.80 22.33
CA GLU A 274 -19.39 -13.73 22.74
C GLU A 274 -19.12 -14.16 24.18
N VAL A 275 -20.03 -13.77 25.07
CA VAL A 275 -20.00 -14.13 26.49
C VAL A 275 -20.23 -15.64 26.58
N PRO A 276 -19.34 -16.42 27.23
CA PRO A 276 -19.53 -17.86 27.33
C PRO A 276 -20.83 -18.18 28.08
N GLU A 277 -21.61 -19.13 27.54
CA GLU A 277 -22.85 -19.61 28.14
C GLU A 277 -22.63 -20.05 29.61
N GLY A 278 -23.45 -19.50 30.52
CA GLY A 278 -23.44 -19.87 31.94
C GLY A 278 -23.14 -18.74 32.94
N VAL A 279 -23.00 -17.49 32.48
CA VAL A 279 -22.77 -16.32 33.35
C VAL A 279 -23.90 -15.30 33.18
N ASN A 280 -24.66 -15.02 34.25
CA ASN A 280 -25.67 -13.95 34.24
C ASN A 280 -24.99 -12.58 34.39
N THR A 281 -25.09 -11.74 33.36
CA THR A 281 -24.35 -10.48 33.22
C THR A 281 -24.83 -9.33 34.12
N GLU A 282 -25.88 -9.51 34.94
CA GLU A 282 -26.28 -8.49 35.93
C GLU A 282 -25.83 -8.80 37.37
N THR A 283 -25.53 -10.06 37.72
CA THR A 283 -25.18 -10.45 39.10
C THR A 283 -23.86 -11.18 39.26
N GLY A 284 -23.22 -11.63 38.17
CA GLY A 284 -21.86 -12.15 38.20
C GLY A 284 -21.66 -13.53 38.86
N GLU A 285 -22.73 -14.29 39.11
CA GLU A 285 -22.62 -15.67 39.59
C GLU A 285 -22.63 -16.70 38.44
N ILE A 286 -21.85 -17.77 38.62
CA ILE A 286 -21.74 -18.93 37.73
C ILE A 286 -22.71 -19.99 38.24
N VAL A 287 -23.72 -20.38 37.45
CA VAL A 287 -24.67 -21.43 37.84
C VAL A 287 -24.24 -22.74 37.21
N GLU A 288 -23.79 -23.71 38.01
CA GLU A 288 -23.60 -25.09 37.54
C GLU A 288 -24.97 -25.72 37.19
N PRO A 289 -25.11 -26.42 36.05
CA PRO A 289 -26.39 -26.97 35.65
C PRO A 289 -26.74 -28.19 36.53
N SER A 290 -27.72 -28.00 37.41
CA SER A 290 -28.36 -29.07 38.16
C SER A 290 -29.28 -29.89 37.25
N ALA A 291 -29.10 -31.21 37.33
CA ALA A 291 -29.92 -32.21 36.67
C ALA A 291 -31.40 -32.14 37.12
N GLN A 292 -32.33 -32.26 36.17
CA GLN A 292 -33.60 -32.99 36.29
C GLN A 292 -34.37 -32.95 34.95
N GLN A 293 -34.59 -34.12 34.34
CA GLN A 293 -35.88 -34.83 34.36
C GLN A 293 -37.06 -34.03 33.79
N GLN A 294 -37.47 -34.42 32.58
CA GLN A 294 -38.89 -34.50 32.22
C GLN A 294 -39.15 -35.92 31.73
N GLY A 295 -40.18 -36.54 32.30
CA GLY A 295 -40.54 -37.94 32.07
C GLY A 295 -41.81 -38.14 31.27
N ALA A 296 -42.00 -39.42 30.96
CA ALA A 296 -43.23 -40.21 30.86
C ALA A 296 -44.13 -40.12 29.60
N GLY A 297 -44.35 -41.33 29.04
CA GLY A 297 -45.39 -41.76 28.07
C GLY A 297 -44.80 -42.04 26.68
N ASP A 298 -44.77 -43.24 26.10
CA ASP A 298 -45.63 -44.42 26.27
C ASP A 298 -44.91 -45.75 25.92
N ASP A 299 -45.57 -46.80 26.40
CA ASP A 299 -45.32 -48.24 26.44
C ASP A 299 -45.13 -48.94 25.08
N GLU A 300 -44.18 -49.89 25.00
CA GLU A 300 -44.29 -51.23 24.36
C GLU A 300 -42.90 -51.88 24.20
N GLY A 301 -42.71 -53.09 24.73
CA GLY A 301 -41.67 -54.00 24.23
C GLY A 301 -40.91 -54.83 25.27
N LEU A 302 -41.56 -55.87 25.77
CA LEU A 302 -40.99 -57.04 26.45
C LEU A 302 -39.73 -57.60 25.74
N ASN A 303 -38.66 -57.90 26.48
CA ASN A 303 -38.23 -59.30 26.70
C ASN A 303 -37.03 -59.45 27.64
N PHE A 304 -37.17 -60.44 28.51
CA PHE A 304 -36.16 -61.04 29.37
C PHE A 304 -35.22 -61.93 28.56
N GLU A 305 -33.92 -61.88 28.89
CA GLU A 305 -33.08 -63.05 29.21
C GLU A 305 -31.79 -62.60 29.91
#